data_AF-A0A377E5B0-F1
#
_entry.id   AF-A0A377E5B0-F1
#
_cell.length_a   1.000
_cell.length_b   1.000
_cell.length_c   1.000
_cell.angle_alpha   90.00
_cell.angle_beta   90.00
_cell.angle_gamma   90.00
#
_symmetry.space_group_name_H-M   'P 1'
#
loop_
_entity.id
_entity.type
_entity.pdbx_description
1 polymer ?
#
loop_
_entity_poly.entity_id
_entity_poly.type
_entity_poly.pdbx_seq_one_letter_code
_entity_poly.pdbx_strand_id
1 'polypeptide(L)'
;MTFRNAEQLRDAARYVPLDRLLVETDSPYLAPVPHRGKENQPAMVRDVAEYMAVLKGVAVEELAQVTPITSPVCFTSTLPAFNPSVE
;
A
#
# COMPACT_ATOMS: atom_id res chain seq x y z
N MET A 1 2.87 7.68 -1.53
CA MET A 1 2.34 8.90 -2.15
C MET A 1 2.51 10.10 -1.21
N THR A 2 3.32 11.10 -1.57
CA THR A 2 3.48 12.33 -0.75
C THR A 2 3.45 13.56 -1.65
N PHE A 3 2.27 13.91 -2.19
CA PHE A 3 2.06 15.18 -2.89
C PHE A 3 1.67 16.28 -1.88
N ARG A 4 1.70 17.56 -2.26
CA ARG A 4 1.19 18.67 -1.40
C ARG A 4 -0.29 18.50 -1.01
N ASN A 5 -1.06 17.68 -1.73
CA ASN A 5 -2.40 17.18 -1.35
C ASN A 5 -2.36 15.91 -0.48
N ALA A 6 -1.22 15.58 0.11
CA ALA A 6 -1.05 14.38 0.92
C ALA A 6 -1.97 14.39 2.13
N GLU A 7 -2.43 15.53 2.62
CA GLU A 7 -3.37 15.55 3.74
C GLU A 7 -4.72 14.92 3.37
N GLN A 8 -5.34 15.34 2.27
CA GLN A 8 -6.58 14.73 1.77
C GLN A 8 -6.40 13.25 1.42
N LEU A 9 -5.27 12.88 0.83
CA LEU A 9 -4.93 11.48 0.54
C LEU A 9 -4.70 10.67 1.82
N ARG A 10 -4.09 11.26 2.85
CA ARG A 10 -3.90 10.63 4.16
C ARG A 10 -5.23 10.46 4.87
N ASP A 11 -6.13 11.43 4.78
CA ASP A 11 -7.46 11.35 5.40
C ASP A 11 -8.34 10.33 4.69
N ALA A 12 -8.30 10.28 3.36
CA ALA A 12 -8.91 9.21 2.58
C ALA A 12 -8.33 7.85 2.97
N ALA A 13 -6.99 7.73 3.05
CA ALA A 13 -6.34 6.52 3.50
C ALA A 13 -6.80 6.11 4.90
N ARG A 14 -6.91 7.04 5.86
CA ARG A 14 -7.42 6.77 7.23
C ARG A 14 -8.87 6.28 7.22
N TYR A 15 -9.71 6.86 6.37
CA TYR A 15 -11.13 6.54 6.27
C TYR A 15 -11.41 5.16 5.65
N VAL A 16 -10.66 4.77 4.61
CA VAL A 16 -10.89 3.50 3.91
C VAL A 16 -10.58 2.30 4.82
N PRO A 17 -11.46 1.31 4.99
CA PRO A 17 -11.19 0.15 5.85
C PRO A 17 -10.02 -0.68 5.31
N LEU A 18 -9.31 -1.38 6.20
CA LEU A 18 -8.05 -2.08 5.85
C LEU A 18 -8.23 -3.13 4.75
N ASP A 19 -9.34 -3.85 4.77
CA ASP A 19 -9.71 -4.90 3.80
C ASP A 19 -10.00 -4.38 2.39
N ARG A 20 -10.04 -3.05 2.21
CA ARG A 20 -10.24 -2.38 0.92
C ARG A 20 -9.03 -1.59 0.46
N LEU A 21 -7.88 -1.75 1.12
CA LEU A 21 -6.63 -1.11 0.72
C LEU A 21 -5.81 -2.05 -0.16
N LEU A 22 -5.22 -1.47 -1.20
CA LEU A 22 -4.19 -2.08 -2.04
C LEU A 22 -2.92 -1.26 -1.89
N VAL A 23 -1.78 -1.93 -1.68
CA VAL A 23 -0.48 -1.27 -1.63
C VAL A 23 0.31 -1.62 -2.88
N GLU A 24 0.71 -0.58 -3.62
CA GLU A 24 1.48 -0.71 -4.85
C GLU A 24 2.55 0.40 -4.96
N THR A 25 3.53 0.15 -5.83
CA THR A 25 4.43 1.18 -6.35
C THR A 25 4.11 1.41 -7.82
N ASP A 26 3.95 2.66 -8.22
CA ASP A 26 3.78 3.04 -9.63
C ASP A 26 5.14 3.05 -10.38
N SER A 27 5.97 2.03 -10.16
CA SER A 27 7.31 1.94 -10.73
C SER A 27 7.25 1.90 -12.26
N PRO A 28 8.12 2.65 -12.97
CA PRO A 28 9.32 3.34 -12.50
C PRO A 28 9.11 4.76 -11.92
N TYR A 29 7.87 5.21 -11.81
CA TYR A 29 7.52 6.56 -11.37
C TYR A 29 7.27 6.67 -9.87
N LEU A 30 7.34 7.90 -9.33
CA LEU A 30 6.86 8.23 -7.98
C LEU A 30 7.54 7.47 -6.82
N ALA A 31 8.87 7.43 -6.80
CA ALA A 31 9.62 6.81 -5.71
C ALA A 31 9.19 7.37 -4.33
N PRO A 32 8.89 6.49 -3.35
CA PRO A 32 8.49 6.90 -2.01
C PRO A 32 9.63 7.60 -1.27
N VAL A 33 9.30 8.34 -0.21
CA VAL A 33 10.32 8.90 0.70
C VAL A 33 10.96 7.74 1.47
N PRO A 34 12.30 7.65 1.61
CA PRO A 34 13.33 8.67 1.34
C PRO A 34 13.96 8.67 -0.07
N HIS A 35 13.48 7.83 -0.99
CA HIS A 35 14.02 7.65 -2.36
C HIS A 35 13.51 8.67 -3.39
N ARG A 36 12.82 9.73 -2.95
CA ARG A 36 12.24 10.76 -3.82
C ARG A 36 13.30 11.33 -4.79
N GLY A 37 12.94 11.41 -6.07
CA GLY A 37 13.83 11.91 -7.14
C GLY A 37 14.72 10.83 -7.76
N LYS A 38 14.68 9.59 -7.24
CA LYS A 38 15.25 8.40 -7.89
C LYS A 38 14.15 7.64 -8.63
N GLU A 39 14.56 6.73 -9.51
CA GLU A 39 13.65 5.77 -10.14
C GLU A 39 12.99 4.90 -9.08
N ASN A 40 11.68 4.75 -9.17
CA ASN A 40 10.94 3.88 -8.26
C ASN A 40 11.18 2.44 -8.67
N GLN A 41 11.30 1.58 -7.67
CA GLN A 41 11.47 0.15 -7.90
C GLN A 41 10.37 -0.60 -7.17
N PRO A 42 9.92 -1.75 -7.70
CA PRO A 42 8.89 -2.52 -7.03
C PRO A 42 9.27 -3.02 -5.64
N ALA A 43 10.57 -3.12 -5.35
CA ALA A 43 11.08 -3.42 -4.00
C ALA A 43 10.73 -2.33 -2.97
N MET A 44 10.50 -1.08 -3.41
CA MET A 44 10.12 0.05 -2.55
C MET A 44 8.66 -0.02 -2.08
N VAL A 45 7.90 -1.06 -2.45
CA VAL A 45 6.54 -1.29 -1.95
C VAL A 45 6.52 -1.48 -0.43
N ARG A 46 7.61 -1.99 0.13
CA ARG A 46 7.80 -2.12 1.59
C ARG A 46 7.78 -0.76 2.29
N ASP A 47 8.44 0.25 1.71
CA ASP A 47 8.47 1.61 2.27
C ASP A 47 7.07 2.25 2.25
N VAL A 48 6.27 1.94 1.22
CA VAL A 48 4.88 2.38 1.12
C VAL A 48 4.01 1.69 2.17
N ALA A 49 4.18 0.38 2.36
CA ALA A 49 3.46 -0.41 3.36
C ALA A 49 3.77 0.05 4.79
N GLU A 50 5.04 0.31 5.11
CA GLU A 50 5.46 0.84 6.41
C GLU A 50 4.82 2.21 6.69
N TYR A 51 4.78 3.09 5.69
CA TYR A 51 4.12 4.38 5.82
C TYR A 51 2.60 4.24 6.05
N MET A 52 1.95 3.32 5.34
CA MET A 52 0.52 3.06 5.50
C MET A 52 0.19 2.46 6.87
N ALA A 53 1.05 1.59 7.39
CA ALA A 53 0.91 0.97 8.71
C ALA A 53 0.94 2.04 9.82
N VAL A 54 1.91 2.96 9.75
CA VAL A 54 1.99 4.11 10.67
C VAL A 54 0.75 5.00 10.58
N LEU A 55 0.26 5.25 9.37
CA LEU A 55 -0.93 6.07 9.15
C LEU A 55 -2.19 5.43 9.72
N LYS A 56 -2.28 4.10 9.68
CA LYS A 56 -3.40 3.29 10.17
C LYS A 56 -3.31 2.94 11.65
N GLY A 57 -2.14 3.06 12.25
CA GLY A 57 -1.90 2.64 13.63
C GLY A 57 -1.91 1.12 13.80
N VAL A 58 -1.52 0.37 12.76
CA VAL A 58 -1.43 -1.11 12.78
C VAL A 58 0.01 -1.56 12.52
N ALA A 59 0.28 -2.83 12.81
CA ALA A 59 1.55 -3.45 12.44
C ALA A 59 1.65 -3.61 10.91
N VAL A 60 2.86 -3.51 10.34
CA VAL A 60 3.04 -3.68 8.89
C VAL A 60 2.74 -5.12 8.46
N GLU A 61 2.96 -6.09 9.35
CA GLU A 61 2.63 -7.50 9.16
C GLU A 61 1.12 -7.68 9.06
N GLU A 62 0.35 -7.02 9.93
CA GLU A 62 -1.12 -7.04 9.89
C GLU A 62 -1.63 -6.41 8.59
N LEU A 63 -1.06 -5.28 8.20
CA LEU A 63 -1.39 -4.64 6.93
C LEU A 63 -1.08 -5.56 5.74
N ALA A 64 0.05 -6.28 5.76
CA ALA A 64 0.42 -7.23 4.71
C ALA A 64 -0.45 -8.50 4.67
N GLN A 65 -1.08 -8.87 5.78
CA GLN A 65 -2.05 -9.99 5.80
C GLN A 65 -3.40 -9.57 5.23
N VAL A 66 -3.82 -8.33 5.48
CA VAL A 66 -5.16 -7.84 5.10
C VAL A 66 -5.17 -7.22 3.71
N THR A 67 -4.05 -6.64 3.27
CA THR A 67 -3.95 -5.97 1.97
C THR A 67 -3.17 -6.82 0.97
N PRO A 68 -3.67 -6.98 -0.27
CA PRO A 68 -2.85 -7.50 -1.34
C PRO A 68 -1.69 -6.52 -1.61
N ILE A 69 -0.46 -7.02 -1.61
CA ILE A 69 0.73 -6.25 -1.95
C ILE A 69 1.14 -6.62 -3.37
N THR A 70 0.96 -5.69 -4.32
CA THR A 70 1.37 -5.90 -5.71
C THR A 70 2.88 -5.65 -5.85
N SER A 71 3.67 -6.67 -5.55
CA SER A 71 5.08 -6.77 -5.96
C SER A 71 5.18 -7.63 -7.22
N PRO A 72 6.13 -7.41 -8.16
CA PRO A 72 6.38 -8.32 -9.28
C PRO A 72 6.81 -9.72 -8.83
N VAL A 73 7.21 -9.88 -7.56
CA VAL A 73 7.46 -11.19 -6.93
C VAL A 73 6.15 -11.90 -6.54
N CYS A 74 5.02 -11.18 -6.49
CA CYS A 74 3.71 -11.66 -6.06
C CYS A 74 2.84 -12.18 -7.21
N PHE A 75 3.44 -12.76 -8.27
CA PHE A 75 2.68 -13.56 -9.25
C PHE A 75 2.55 -15.03 -8.84
N THR A 76 3.00 -15.41 -7.64
CA THR A 76 3.11 -16.81 -7.22
C THR A 76 2.31 -17.20 -5.98
N SER A 77 1.56 -16.30 -5.36
CA SER A 77 0.73 -16.64 -4.19
C SER A 77 -0.72 -16.27 -4.43
N THR A 78 -1.53 -17.31 -4.62
CA THR A 78 -2.98 -17.31 -4.83
C THR A 78 -3.68 -16.36 -3.84
N LEU A 79 -4.39 -15.35 -4.36
CA LEU A 79 -5.36 -14.60 -3.57
C LEU A 79 -6.46 -15.58 -3.11
N PRO A 80 -6.85 -15.61 -1.83
CA PRO A 80 -8.05 -16.32 -1.43
C PRO A 80 -9.26 -15.66 -2.10
N ALA A 81 -10.20 -16.48 -2.57
CA ALA A 81 -11.37 -16.03 -3.31
C ALA A 81 -12.13 -14.95 -2.54
N PHE A 82 -12.27 -13.78 -3.16
CA PHE A 82 -13.14 -12.70 -2.71
C PHE A 82 -14.57 -13.24 -2.62
N ASN A 83 -15.15 -13.26 -1.41
CA ASN A 83 -16.52 -13.69 -1.18
C ASN A 83 -17.40 -12.45 -0.90
N PRO A 84 -18.18 -11.97 -1.87
CA PRO A 84 -19.08 -10.84 -1.66
C PRO A 84 -20.35 -11.34 -0.98
N SER A 85 -20.36 -11.34 0.35
CA SER A 85 -21.60 -11.47 1.12
C SER A 85 -21.54 -10.51 2.29
N VAL A 86 -22.11 -9.32 2.09
CA VAL A 86 -22.56 -8.42 3.13
C VAL A 86 -23.93 -7.90 2.68
N GLU A 87 -24.91 -8.22 3.51
CA GLU A 87 -26.33 -7.88 3.46
C GLU A 87 -26.56 -6.35 3.61
#